data_AF-A0A944ZWA2-F1
#
_entry.id   AF-A0A944ZWA2-F1
#
_cell.length_a   1.000
_cell.length_b   1.000
_cell.length_c   1.000
_cell.angle_alpha   90.00
_cell.angle_beta   90.00
_cell.angle_gamma   90.00
#
_symmetry.space_group_name_H-M   'P 1'
#
loop_
_entity.id
_entity.type
_entity.pdbx_description
1 polymer ?
#
loop_
_entity_poly.entity_id
_entity_poly.type
_entity_poly.pdbx_seq_one_letter_code
_entity_poly.pdbx_strand_id
1 'polypeptide(L)' 'ADLRQAKNISSEELALAFIDSKTQIPDYIEVNWTSEDTYECRMK' A
#
# COMPACT_ATOMS: atom_id res chain seq x y z
N ALA A 1 -3.91 6.45 7.13
CA ALA A 1 -4.79 7.14 6.15
C ALA A 1 -5.77 6.14 5.53
N ASP A 2 -6.81 6.57 4.80
CA ASP A 2 -7.69 5.66 4.06
C ASP A 2 -7.55 5.89 2.56
N LEU A 3 -6.92 4.94 1.87
CA LEU A 3 -6.66 4.98 0.42
C LEU A 3 -7.61 4.07 -0.36
N ARG A 4 -8.61 3.43 0.27
CA ARG A 4 -9.51 2.49 -0.43
C ARG A 4 -10.29 3.10 -1.59
N GLN A 5 -10.51 4.42 -1.54
CA GLN A 5 -11.21 5.18 -2.59
C GLN A 5 -10.25 5.84 -3.59
N ALA A 6 -8.94 5.70 -3.39
CA ALA A 6 -7.97 6.16 -4.36
C ALA A 6 -8.09 5.31 -5.63
N LYS A 7 -8.05 5.97 -6.78
CA LYS A 7 -8.16 5.32 -8.09
C LYS A 7 -6.86 5.51 -8.84
N ASN A 8 -6.44 4.47 -9.57
CA ASN A 8 -5.28 4.48 -10.45
C ASN A 8 -3.93 4.74 -9.75
N ILE A 9 -3.81 4.45 -8.45
CA ILE A 9 -2.50 4.39 -7.79
C ILE A 9 -1.84 3.07 -8.15
N SER A 10 -0.59 3.09 -8.59
CA SER A 10 0.19 1.87 -8.85
C SER A 10 0.83 1.31 -7.57
N SER A 11 1.24 0.03 -7.59
CA SER A 11 2.01 -0.55 -6.49
C SER A 11 3.31 0.19 -6.22
N GLU A 12 3.97 0.69 -7.26
CA GLU A 12 5.23 1.43 -7.19
C GLU A 12 5.02 2.81 -6.56
N GLU A 13 3.96 3.52 -6.94
CA GLU A 13 3.61 4.80 -6.33
C GLU A 13 3.29 4.63 -4.84
N LEU A 14 2.56 3.57 -4.49
CA LEU A 14 2.26 3.26 -3.09
C LEU A 14 3.51 2.90 -2.30
N ALA A 15 4.46 2.17 -2.90
CA ALA A 15 5.74 1.80 -2.26
C ALA A 15 6.65 3.00 -1.96
N LEU A 16 6.46 4.13 -2.66
CA LEU A 16 7.17 5.38 -2.42
C LEU A 16 6.52 6.24 -1.34
N ALA A 17 5.27 5.95 -0.96
CA ALA A 17 4.57 6.66 0.09
C ALA A 17 5.04 6.22 1.48
N PHE A 18 4.73 7.00 2.51
CA PHE A 18 4.90 6.55 3.89
C PHE A 18 3.56 5.97 4.36
N ILE A 19 3.44 4.64 4.38
CA ILE A 19 2.27 3.92 4.90
C ILE A 19 2.65 3.12 6.14
N ASP A 20 1.66 2.89 7.00
CA ASP A 20 1.77 2.09 8.22
C ASP A 20 0.72 0.96 8.22
N SER A 21 0.80 0.07 9.20
CA SER A 21 -0.15 -1.04 9.38
C SER A 21 -1.61 -0.60 9.59
N LYS A 22 -1.86 0.69 9.88
CA LYS A 22 -3.19 1.26 10.05
C LYS A 22 -3.75 1.84 8.75
N THR A 23 -2.91 2.05 7.75
CA THR A 23 -3.30 2.64 6.48
C THR A 23 -4.17 1.66 5.69
N GLN A 24 -5.36 2.10 5.31
CA GLN A 24 -6.29 1.28 4.53
C GLN A 24 -5.89 1.35 3.05
N ILE A 25 -5.60 0.21 2.45
CA ILE A 25 -5.07 0.09 1.08
C ILE A 25 -6.21 -0.26 0.11
N PRO A 26 -6.16 0.18 -1.16
CA PRO A 26 -7.07 -0.32 -2.18
C PRO A 26 -7.07 -1.85 -2.27
N ASP A 27 -8.22 -2.43 -2.57
CA ASP A 27 -8.41 -3.88 -2.66
C ASP A 27 -7.55 -4.54 -3.75
N TYR A 28 -7.29 -3.81 -4.83
CA TYR A 28 -6.46 -4.20 -5.97
C TYR A 28 -4.94 -4.12 -5.72
N ILE A 29 -4.50 -3.63 -4.56
CA ILE A 29 -3.10 -3.64 -4.15
C ILE A 29 -2.92 -4.54 -2.93
N GLU A 30 -1.89 -5.37 -2.96
CA GLU A 30 -1.41 -6.15 -1.83
C GLU A 30 -0.18 -5.49 -1.22
N VAL A 31 -0.17 -5.36 0.11
CA VAL A 31 0.99 -4.90 0.87
C VAL A 31 1.47 -6.06 1.73
N ASN A 32 2.69 -6.52 1.45
CA ASN A 32 3.37 -7.58 2.18
C ASN A 32 4.39 -6.94 3.13
N TRP A 33 4.12 -6.97 4.42
CA TRP A 33 5.02 -6.44 5.45
C TRP A 33 6.17 -7.40 5.69
N THR A 34 7.40 -6.91 5.57
CA THR A 34 8.63 -7.68 5.83
C THR A 34 9.28 -7.29 7.17
N SER A 35 8.98 -6.10 7.70
CA SER A 35 9.34 -5.64 9.05
C SER A 35 8.32 -4.61 9.56
N GLU A 36 8.57 -3.98 10.72
CA GLU A 36 7.73 -2.90 11.24
C GLU A 36 7.67 -1.69 10.29
N ASP A 37 8.77 -1.39 9.59
CA ASP A 37 8.92 -0.22 8.72
C ASP A 37 9.20 -0.57 7.25
N THR A 38 9.29 -1.86 6.92
CA THR A 38 9.62 -2.34 5.57
C THR A 38 8.49 -3.20 5.02
N TYR A 39 8.11 -2.93 3.78
CA TYR A 39 7.03 -3.62 3.10
C TYR A 39 7.25 -3.64 1.59
N GLU A 40 6.60 -4.58 0.92
CA GLU A 40 6.54 -4.69 -0.53
C GLU A 40 5.09 -4.50 -1.00
N CYS A 41 4.91 -3.76 -2.09
CA CYS A 41 3.60 -3.55 -2.72
C CYS A 41 3.52 -4.32 -4.04
N ARG A 42 2.39 -4.97 -4.32
CA ARG A 42 2.13 -5.68 -5.58
C ARG A 42 0.68 -5.48 -6.03
N MET A 43 0.45 -5.43 -7.34
CA MET A 43 -0.90 -5.50 -7.90
C MET A 43 -1.47 -6.91 -7.70
N LYS A 44 -2.76 -7.03 -7.40
CA LYS A 44 -3.48 -8.30 -7.38
C LYS A 44 -4.06 -8.66 -8.74
#